data_AF-A0A6N4TMC3-F1
#
_entry.id   AF-A0A6N4TMC3-F1
#
_cell.length_a   1.000
_cell.length_b   1.000
_cell.length_c   1.000
_cell.angle_alpha   90.00
_cell.angle_beta   90.00
_cell.angle_gamma   90.00
#
_symmetry.space_group_name_H-M   'P 1'
#
loop_
_entity.id
_entity.type
_entity.pdbx_description
1 polymer ?
#
loop_
_entity_poly.entity_id
_entity_poly.type
_entity_poly.pdbx_seq_one_letter_code
_entity_poly.pdbx_strand_id
1 'polypeptide(L)' 'MLKDKLKALLLLSGVTQKDLCEHYNISKQQQSNKINNASYKLNELVELAILTNTKLAFIDENNNPVVIFNEEDIKK' A
#
# COMPACT_ATOMS: atom_id res chain seq x y z
N MET A 1 11.40 4.45 10.07
CA MET A 1 10.63 3.30 10.58
C MET A 1 9.47 2.95 9.64
N LEU A 2 8.37 3.71 9.58
CA LEU A 2 7.22 3.36 8.73
C LEU A 2 7.52 3.47 7.22
N LYS A 3 8.08 4.61 6.79
CA LYS A 3 8.49 4.84 5.40
C LYS A 3 9.48 3.79 4.88
N ASP A 4 10.36 3.30 5.75
CA ASP A 4 11.41 2.35 5.38
C ASP A 4 10.81 0.94 5.20
N LYS A 5 9.83 0.55 6.03
CA LYS A 5 9.05 -0.67 5.82
C LYS A 5 8.25 -0.63 4.51
N LEU A 6 7.62 0.50 4.20
CA LEU A 6 6.91 0.69 2.92
C LEU A 6 7.88 0.55 1.73
N LYS A 7 9.04 1.20 1.79
CA LYS A 7 10.08 1.06 0.74
C LYS A 7 10.60 -0.37 0.62
N ALA A 8 10.77 -1.08 1.73
CA ALA A 8 11.18 -2.48 1.72
C ALA A 8 10.13 -3.39 1.05
N LEU A 9 8.84 -3.18 1.35
CA LEU A 9 7.75 -3.91 0.68
C LEU A 9 7.81 -3.74 -0.84
N LEU A 10 7.93 -2.49 -1.31
CA LEU A 10 8.00 -2.17 -2.74
C LEU A 10 9.21 -2.82 -3.41
N LEU A 11 10.37 -2.78 -2.75
CA LEU A 11 11.59 -3.43 -3.24
C LEU A 11 11.40 -4.95 -3.36
N LEU A 12 10.81 -5.59 -2.34
CA LEU A 12 10.58 -7.04 -2.31
C LEU A 12 9.55 -7.50 -3.35
N SER A 13 8.55 -6.66 -3.65
CA SER A 13 7.52 -6.95 -4.64
C SER A 13 7.93 -6.58 -6.07
N GLY A 14 9.12 -6.00 -6.27
CA GLY A 14 9.57 -5.51 -7.58
C GLY A 14 8.80 -4.28 -8.09
N VAL A 15 8.03 -3.62 -7.23
CA VAL A 15 7.22 -2.45 -7.60
C VAL A 15 8.06 -1.18 -7.42
N THR A 16 8.16 -0.38 -8.47
CA THR A 16 8.91 0.88 -8.43
C THR A 16 8.05 2.04 -7.94
N GLN A 17 8.70 3.14 -7.54
CA GLN A 17 7.96 4.38 -7.25
C GLN A 17 7.21 4.92 -8.48
N LYS A 18 7.69 4.62 -9.69
CA LYS A 18 7.04 5.04 -10.93
C LYS A 18 5.70 4.30 -11.08
N ASP A 19 5.70 3.00 -10.86
CA ASP A 19 4.49 2.16 -10.95
C ASP A 19 3.42 2.63 -9.97
N LEU A 20 3.81 3.01 -8.75
CA LEU A 20 2.91 3.62 -7.76
C LEU A 20 2.31 4.95 -8.21
N CYS A 21 3.13 5.83 -8.80
CA CYS A 21 2.66 7.12 -9.30
C CYS A 21 1.65 6.94 -10.44
N GLU A 22 1.93 5.98 -11.35
CA GLU A 22 1.04 5.63 -12.45
C GLU A 22 -0.26 5.00 -11.94
N HIS A 23 -0.17 4.07 -10.98
CA HIS A 23 -1.33 3.40 -10.40
C HIS A 23 -2.28 4.36 -9.70
N TYR A 24 -1.75 5.26 -8.86
CA TYR A 24 -2.57 6.26 -8.15
C TYR A 24 -2.90 7.49 -9.00
N ASN A 25 -2.37 7.59 -10.23
CA ASN A 25 -2.49 8.77 -11.08
C ASN A 25 -2.06 10.07 -10.36
N ILE A 26 -0.90 10.06 -9.72
CA ILE A 26 -0.32 11.20 -9.01
C ILE A 26 1.12 11.50 -9.43
N SER A 27 1.57 12.72 -9.14
CA SER A 27 2.97 13.10 -9.36
C SER A 27 3.93 12.45 -8.35
N LYS A 28 5.22 12.35 -8.72
CA LYS A 28 6.30 11.91 -7.81
C LYS A 28 6.40 12.75 -6.54
N GLN A 29 6.11 14.06 -6.63
CA GLN A 29 6.11 14.94 -5.47
C GLN A 29 4.96 14.62 -4.52
N GLN A 30 3.76 14.40 -5.04
CA GLN A 30 2.61 13.97 -4.23
C GLN A 30 2.88 12.60 -3.57
N GLN A 31 3.47 11.66 -4.30
CA GLN A 31 3.86 10.36 -3.73
C GLN A 31 4.91 10.53 -2.62
N SER A 32 5.95 11.34 -2.82
CA SER A 32 6.95 11.63 -1.78
C SER A 32 6.31 12.26 -0.55
N ASN A 33 5.40 13.21 -0.73
CA ASN A 33 4.67 13.84 0.37
C ASN A 33 3.82 12.82 1.12
N LYS A 34 3.12 11.90 0.42
CA LYS A 34 2.36 10.81 1.04
C LYS A 34 3.24 9.87 1.87
N ILE A 35 4.38 9.45 1.34
CA ILE A 35 5.34 8.59 2.06
C ILE A 35 5.87 9.30 3.32
N ASN A 36 6.25 10.57 3.20
CA ASN A 36 6.85 11.32 4.31
C ASN A 36 5.83 11.66 5.40
N ASN A 37 4.58 11.93 5.02
CA ASN A 37 3.50 12.32 5.95
C ASN A 37 2.60 11.14 6.38
N ALA A 38 2.85 9.93 5.87
CA ALA A 38 2.00 8.75 6.08
C ALA A 38 0.51 8.98 5.76
N SER A 39 0.20 9.77 4.72
CA SER A 39 -1.15 10.23 4.40
C SER A 39 -1.87 9.37 3.35
N TYR A 40 -1.73 8.05 3.47
CA TYR A 40 -2.44 7.10 2.62
C TYR A 40 -3.89 6.94 3.08
N LYS A 41 -4.82 7.00 2.13
CA LYS A 41 -6.21 6.63 2.34
C LYS A 41 -6.32 5.10 2.38
N LEU A 42 -7.39 4.59 3.01
CA LEU A 42 -7.60 3.15 3.12
C LEU A 42 -7.66 2.45 1.76
N ASN A 43 -8.36 3.02 0.78
CA ASN A 43 -8.43 2.47 -0.58
C ASN A 43 -7.05 2.39 -1.24
N GLU A 44 -6.20 3.41 -1.09
CA GLU A 44 -4.83 3.41 -1.63
C GLU A 44 -3.98 2.30 -1.00
N LEU A 45 -4.23 1.95 0.27
CA LEU A 45 -3.54 0.84 0.94
C LEU A 45 -4.03 -0.53 0.45
N VAL A 46 -5.31 -0.67 0.10
CA VAL A 46 -5.83 -1.90 -0.53
C VAL A 46 -5.25 -2.05 -1.94
N GLU A 47 -5.25 -0.98 -2.72
CA GLU A 47 -4.61 -0.90 -4.04
C GLU A 47 -3.12 -1.24 -3.98
N LEU A 48 -2.40 -0.72 -2.97
CA LEU A 48 -0.99 -1.06 -2.72
C LEU A 48 -0.81 -2.55 -2.49
N ALA A 49 -1.69 -3.17 -1.71
CA ALA A 49 -1.62 -4.61 -1.43
C ALA A 49 -1.77 -5.41 -2.73
N ILE A 50 -2.76 -5.06 -3.57
CA ILE A 50 -2.96 -5.67 -4.89
C ILE A 50 -1.72 -5.51 -5.78
N LEU A 51 -1.21 -4.27 -5.91
CA LEU A 51 -0.05 -3.96 -6.76
C LEU A 51 1.21 -4.73 -6.35
N THR A 52 1.34 -5.01 -5.05
CA THR A 52 2.49 -5.73 -4.48
C THR A 52 2.28 -7.25 -4.38
N ASN A 53 1.16 -7.77 -4.90
CA ASN A 53 0.73 -9.17 -4.75
C ASN A 53 0.66 -9.62 -3.29
N THR A 54 0.20 -8.74 -2.41
CA THR A 54 -0.02 -8.99 -0.98
C THR A 54 -1.49 -8.75 -0.60
N LYS A 55 -1.80 -8.91 0.69
CA LYS A 55 -3.13 -8.60 1.24
C LYS A 55 -2.99 -7.57 2.35
N LEU A 56 -3.88 -6.58 2.36
CA LEU A 56 -4.06 -5.73 3.53
C LEU A 56 -4.96 -6.49 4.51
N ALA A 57 -4.48 -6.69 5.74
CA ALA A 57 -5.23 -7.41 6.75
C ALA A 57 -4.87 -6.95 8.16
N PHE A 58 -5.82 -7.08 9.08
CA PHE A 58 -5.52 -7.10 10.51
C PHE A 58 -5.25 -8.54 10.92
N ILE A 59 -4.11 -8.73 11.56
CA ILE A 59 -3.62 -10.04 12.01
C ILE A 59 -3.64 -10.02 13.54
N ASP A 60 -4.20 -11.05 14.17
CA ASP A 60 -4.19 -11.18 15.63
C ASP A 60 -2.78 -11.51 16.17
N GLU A 61 -2.65 -11.55 17.49
CA GLU A 61 -1.36 -11.87 18.14
C GLU A 61 -0.85 -13.29 17.85
N ASN A 62 -1.73 -14.18 17.37
CA ASN A 62 -1.41 -15.57 16.99
C ASN A 62 -1.09 -15.72 15.50
N ASN A 63 -0.97 -14.61 14.75
CA ASN A 63 -0.74 -14.56 13.31
C ASN A 63 -1.91 -15.03 12.43
N ASN A 64 -3.14 -15.04 12.96
CA ASN A 64 -4.33 -15.35 12.16
C ASN A 64 -4.93 -14.08 11.54
N PRO A 65 -5.30 -14.09 10.24
CA PRO A 65 -6.06 -13.00 9.65
C PRO A 65 -7.45 -12.89 10.28
N VAL A 66 -7.78 -11.72 10.84
CA VAL A 66 -9.10 -11.43 11.43
C VAL A 66 -10.01 -10.77 10.39
N VAL A 67 -9.46 -9.80 9.66
CA VAL A 67 -10.14 -9.07 8.58
C VAL A 67 -9.17 -8.92 7.43
N ILE A 68 -9.59 -9.30 6.22
CA ILE A 68 -8.83 -9.17 4.98
C ILE A 68 -9.60 -8.22 4.08
N PHE A 69 -8.90 -7.21 3.53
CA PHE A 69 -9.46 -6.29 2.56
C PHE A 69 -9.14 -6.77 1.14
N ASN A 70 -10.11 -6.65 0.23
CA ASN A 70 -10.03 -7.06 -1.17
C ASN A 70 -10.42 -5.91 -2.11
N GLU A 71 -10.23 -6.12 -3.41
CA GLU A 71 -10.58 -5.14 -4.44
C GLU A 71 -12.07 -4.75 -4.41
N GLU A 72 -12.95 -5.69 -4.04
CA GLU A 72 -14.40 -5.47 -3.92
C GLU A 72 -14.77 -4.47 -2.81
N ASP A 73 -13.88 -4.23 -1.83
CA ASP A 73 -14.09 -3.26 -0.75
C ASP A 73 -13.88 -1.81 -1.22
N ILE A 74 -13.27 -1.62 -2.38
CA ILE A 74 -13.07 -0.30 -2.98
C ILE A 74 -14.37 0.11 -3.67
N LYS A 75 -15.25 0.79 -2.93
CA LYS A 75 -16.43 1.44 -3.53
C LYS A 75 -15.96 2.51 -4.52
N LYS A 76 -16.25 2.31 -5.81
CA LYS A 76 -16.15 3.36 -6.85
C LYS A 76 -17.34 4.31 -6.78
#